data_AF-A0A1I2C472-F1
#
_entry.id   AF-A0A1I2C472-F1
#
_cell.length_a   1.000
_cell.length_b   1.000
_cell.length_c   1.000
_cell.angle_alpha   90.00
_cell.angle_beta   90.00
_cell.angle_gamma   90.00
#
_symmetry.space_group_name_H-M   'P 1'
#
loop_
_entity.id
_entity.type
_entity.pdbx_description
1 polymer ?
#
loop_
_entity_poly.entity_id
_entity_poly.type
_entity_poly.pdbx_seq_one_letter_code
_entity_poly.pdbx_strand_id
1 'polypeptide(L)'
;MSTGNSGTNDNKTGKIVGLLAFFGIAAVVLTLIVLGTGGKGGSDSFYGEESDRYSRMQSYGGQSIPRFTDTESRQLSEELVEAERRYGICFGWKLTDGDDDLEYSELYESQPDYDIGMPAEGDSGTSQPDESNSPADPAHSYDQGSSRGSNTPASTCEKWVELRATVAYTSSTSEQWSAVELEIAQDSDSNMDLPHDSDFAELGITAKRFIEAPVDTTGQAAIALPLLLTQEGSLPARSAESRTETRAAEPLPSADTGIPGLWRWVWLVMLGIVTVLGIVLGTVGLVRQRGGDGSDGPPSGPPEQGPPPGQGPPPGQGPPPGQQPPQPPPPDRSPGPRRPPQP
;
A
#
# COMPACT_ATOMS: atom_id res chain seq x y z
N MET A 1 -73.24 -12.36 55.42
CA MET A 1 -72.93 -13.14 54.21
C MET A 1 -72.54 -12.16 53.11
N SER A 2 -71.27 -12.10 52.75
CA SER A 2 -70.84 -11.57 51.45
C SER A 2 -69.51 -12.26 51.10
N THR A 3 -69.53 -12.87 49.94
CA THR A 3 -68.57 -13.82 49.38
C THR A 3 -67.33 -13.11 48.85
N GLY A 4 -66.19 -13.80 48.91
CA GLY A 4 -64.93 -13.32 48.36
C GLY A 4 -64.90 -13.29 46.83
N ASN A 5 -63.83 -12.69 46.29
CA ASN A 5 -63.24 -13.18 45.06
C ASN A 5 -61.72 -12.91 45.07
N SER A 6 -60.97 -13.98 44.84
CA SER A 6 -59.53 -14.02 44.64
C SER A 6 -59.28 -14.04 43.14
N GLY A 7 -58.32 -13.26 42.63
CA GLY A 7 -58.04 -13.16 41.20
C GLY A 7 -56.60 -12.73 40.94
N THR A 8 -55.77 -13.73 40.67
CA THR A 8 -54.34 -13.73 40.32
C THR A 8 -54.01 -13.22 38.90
N ASN A 9 -52.73 -12.84 38.72
CA ASN A 9 -51.94 -12.68 37.47
C ASN A 9 -52.04 -11.29 36.79
N ASP A 10 -50.96 -10.65 36.32
CA ASP A 10 -49.97 -11.16 35.38
C ASP A 10 -48.59 -10.46 35.44
N ASN A 11 -47.55 -11.30 35.55
CA ASN A 11 -46.13 -10.95 35.54
C ASN A 11 -45.58 -10.75 34.11
N LYS A 12 -46.14 -9.82 33.33
CA LYS A 12 -45.75 -9.65 31.90
C LYS A 12 -44.62 -8.66 31.64
N THR A 13 -44.30 -7.79 32.59
CA THR A 13 -43.38 -6.66 32.36
C THR A 13 -41.90 -7.03 32.53
N GLY A 14 -41.59 -8.15 33.20
CA GLY A 14 -40.20 -8.57 33.45
C GLY A 14 -39.50 -9.26 32.27
N LYS A 15 -40.24 -9.79 31.28
CA LYS A 15 -39.64 -10.55 30.17
C LYS A 15 -39.22 -9.69 28.98
N ILE A 16 -39.81 -8.50 28.80
CA ILE A 16 -39.55 -7.65 27.64
C ILE A 16 -38.25 -6.84 27.82
N VAL A 17 -37.92 -6.46 29.05
CA VAL A 17 -36.69 -5.70 29.36
C VAL A 17 -35.44 -6.59 29.24
N GLY A 18 -35.54 -7.87 29.58
CA GLY A 18 -34.41 -8.82 29.42
C GLY A 18 -34.06 -9.12 27.97
N LEU A 19 -35.04 -9.14 27.06
CA LEU A 19 -34.81 -9.48 25.65
C LEU A 19 -34.14 -8.32 24.89
N LEU A 20 -34.51 -7.07 25.16
CA LEU A 20 -33.91 -5.89 24.51
C LEU A 20 -32.45 -5.65 24.93
N ALA A 21 -32.08 -5.96 26.17
CA ALA A 21 -30.69 -5.90 26.63
C ALA A 21 -29.80 -6.94 25.92
N PHE A 22 -30.31 -8.15 25.67
CA PHE A 22 -29.57 -9.19 24.94
C PHE A 22 -29.39 -8.88 23.46
N PHE A 23 -30.40 -8.35 22.77
CA PHE A 23 -30.26 -7.96 21.35
C PHE A 23 -29.36 -6.74 21.16
N GLY A 24 -29.37 -5.78 22.09
CA GLY A 24 -28.46 -4.63 22.07
C GLY A 24 -26.98 -5.04 22.24
N ILE A 25 -26.70 -5.93 23.18
CA ILE A 25 -25.33 -6.45 23.38
C ILE A 25 -24.93 -7.35 22.20
N ALA A 26 -25.82 -8.20 21.68
CA ALA A 26 -25.53 -9.03 20.51
C ALA A 26 -25.25 -8.18 19.26
N ALA A 27 -25.98 -7.09 19.03
CA ALA A 27 -25.73 -6.19 17.91
C ALA A 27 -24.41 -5.42 18.09
N VAL A 28 -24.09 -4.93 19.29
CA VAL A 28 -22.79 -4.27 19.56
C VAL A 28 -21.62 -5.24 19.41
N VAL A 29 -21.77 -6.49 19.88
CA VAL A 29 -20.78 -7.55 19.66
C VAL A 29 -20.68 -7.91 18.17
N LEU A 30 -21.79 -7.98 17.43
CA LEU A 30 -21.76 -8.23 15.98
C LEU A 30 -21.10 -7.09 15.20
N THR A 31 -21.29 -5.84 15.64
CA THR A 31 -20.68 -4.66 15.00
C THR A 31 -19.18 -4.57 15.32
N LEU A 32 -18.78 -4.93 16.55
CA LEU A 32 -17.36 -5.09 16.92
C LEU A 32 -16.72 -6.30 16.26
N ILE A 33 -17.49 -7.33 15.90
CA ILE A 33 -17.04 -8.46 15.08
C ILE A 33 -16.84 -8.01 13.62
N VAL A 34 -17.76 -7.25 13.03
CA VAL A 34 -17.60 -6.77 11.65
C VAL A 34 -16.49 -5.71 11.51
N LEU A 35 -16.24 -4.89 12.54
CA LEU A 35 -15.12 -3.92 12.57
C LEU A 35 -13.82 -4.48 13.18
N GLY A 36 -13.85 -5.63 13.83
CA GLY A 36 -12.71 -6.14 14.63
C GLY A 36 -12.42 -7.64 14.51
N THR A 37 -13.06 -8.38 13.60
CA THR A 37 -12.77 -9.82 13.37
C THR A 37 -12.56 -10.24 11.92
N GLY A 38 -12.35 -9.30 10.99
CA GLY A 38 -11.84 -9.62 9.67
C GLY A 38 -10.33 -9.90 9.68
N GLY A 39 -9.89 -11.00 10.31
CA GLY A 39 -8.49 -11.45 10.23
C GLY A 39 -7.92 -12.13 11.48
N LYS A 40 -8.66 -13.02 12.15
CA LYS A 40 -8.17 -13.73 13.36
C LYS A 40 -7.19 -14.88 13.06
N GLY A 41 -6.45 -14.76 11.97
CA GLY A 41 -5.46 -15.74 11.51
C GLY A 41 -4.47 -15.17 10.50
N GLY A 42 -4.41 -13.84 10.34
CA GLY A 42 -3.28 -13.21 9.67
C GLY A 42 -2.10 -13.39 10.60
N SER A 43 -1.17 -14.26 10.21
CA SER A 43 0.11 -14.39 10.88
C SER A 43 0.73 -12.99 11.04
N ASP A 44 1.36 -12.71 12.18
CA ASP A 44 2.21 -11.52 12.39
C ASP A 44 3.45 -11.52 11.46
N SER A 45 3.43 -12.32 10.39
CA SER A 45 4.47 -12.37 9.38
C SER A 45 4.25 -11.26 8.37
N PHE A 46 5.35 -10.61 8.01
CA PHE A 46 5.38 -9.60 6.96
C PHE A 46 4.78 -10.10 5.62
N TYR A 47 4.98 -11.38 5.32
CA TYR A 47 4.43 -12.09 4.17
C TYR A 47 3.14 -12.83 4.57
N GLY A 48 2.05 -12.62 3.84
CA GLY A 48 0.77 -13.33 4.05
C GLY A 48 0.31 -14.12 2.82
N GLU A 49 -0.96 -14.56 2.83
CA GLU A 49 -1.60 -15.28 1.71
C GLU A 49 -1.78 -14.47 0.41
N GLU A 50 -1.22 -13.27 0.33
CA GLU A 50 -1.38 -12.37 -0.82
C GLU A 50 -0.03 -11.81 -1.31
N SER A 51 1.09 -12.25 -0.73
CA SER A 51 2.42 -11.71 -1.03
C SER A 51 3.51 -12.77 -0.87
N ASP A 52 4.39 -12.88 -1.86
CA ASP A 52 5.59 -13.72 -1.76
C ASP A 52 6.84 -12.89 -1.43
N ARG A 53 7.88 -13.57 -0.92
CA ARG A 53 9.20 -12.96 -0.78
C ARG A 53 9.78 -12.70 -2.17
N TYR A 54 10.21 -11.46 -2.42
CA TYR A 54 10.87 -11.12 -3.67
C TYR A 54 12.15 -11.95 -3.84
N SER A 55 12.39 -12.35 -5.09
CA SER A 55 13.52 -13.15 -5.49
C SER A 55 14.04 -12.62 -6.82
N ARG A 56 15.25 -12.05 -6.82
CA ARG A 56 15.93 -11.55 -8.02
C ARG A 56 16.01 -12.55 -9.18
N MET A 57 15.96 -13.85 -8.92
CA MET A 57 15.98 -14.87 -9.98
C MET A 57 14.62 -15.08 -10.69
N GLN A 58 13.55 -14.42 -10.24
CA GLN A 58 12.22 -14.50 -10.84
C GLN A 58 11.97 -13.30 -11.75
N SER A 59 11.26 -13.52 -12.85
CA SER A 59 10.85 -12.45 -13.76
C SER A 59 9.47 -11.93 -13.37
N TYR A 60 9.36 -10.62 -13.20
CA TYR A 60 8.14 -9.94 -12.79
C TYR A 60 7.64 -9.04 -13.91
N GLY A 61 6.76 -9.57 -14.78
CA GLY A 61 6.21 -8.82 -15.92
C GLY A 61 4.97 -7.98 -15.61
N GLY A 62 4.92 -7.35 -14.44
CA GLY A 62 3.78 -6.56 -13.97
C GLY A 62 3.72 -5.13 -14.52
N GLN A 63 2.83 -4.32 -13.95
CA GLN A 63 2.86 -2.86 -14.17
C GLN A 63 4.02 -2.26 -13.36
N SER A 64 4.59 -1.14 -13.83
CA SER A 64 5.55 -0.39 -13.02
C SER A 64 4.91 0.11 -11.73
N ILE A 65 5.69 0.15 -10.65
CA ILE A 65 5.19 0.62 -9.37
C ILE A 65 4.97 2.15 -9.38
N PRO A 66 4.00 2.67 -8.61
CA PRO A 66 3.94 4.09 -8.28
C PRO A 66 5.26 4.58 -7.69
N ARG A 67 5.67 5.78 -8.08
CA ARG A 67 6.97 6.40 -7.76
C ARG A 67 6.77 7.61 -6.88
N PHE A 68 7.78 7.97 -6.08
CA PHE A 68 7.73 9.19 -5.28
C PHE A 68 7.67 10.43 -6.16
N THR A 69 6.83 11.39 -5.82
CA THR A 69 6.92 12.75 -6.35
C THR A 69 8.01 13.54 -5.61
N ASP A 70 8.54 14.59 -6.25
CA ASP A 70 9.48 15.51 -5.62
C ASP A 70 8.96 16.09 -4.29
N THR A 71 7.66 16.40 -4.22
CA THR A 71 7.05 16.95 -2.99
C THR A 71 7.01 15.91 -1.87
N GLU A 72 6.63 14.66 -2.17
CA GLU A 72 6.60 13.58 -1.18
C GLU A 72 8.02 13.24 -0.68
N SER A 73 8.99 13.15 -1.60
CA SER A 73 10.40 12.88 -1.29
C SER A 73 11.02 13.98 -0.41
N ARG A 74 10.75 15.25 -0.72
CA ARG A 74 11.18 16.39 0.11
C ARG A 74 10.53 16.38 1.49
N GLN A 75 9.21 16.14 1.55
CA GLN A 75 8.51 16.07 2.84
C GLN A 75 9.08 14.95 3.72
N LEU A 76 9.28 13.76 3.15
CA LEU A 76 9.86 12.63 3.87
C LEU A 76 11.28 12.95 4.37
N SER A 77 12.10 13.63 3.56
CA SER A 77 13.41 14.12 3.98
C SER A 77 13.31 15.01 5.23
N GLU A 78 12.40 15.99 5.20
CA GLU A 78 12.19 16.95 6.29
C GLU A 78 11.74 16.26 7.59
N GLU A 79 10.89 15.24 7.49
CA GLU A 79 10.45 14.45 8.65
C GLU A 79 11.62 13.65 9.26
N LEU A 80 12.54 13.13 8.44
CA LEU A 80 13.72 12.39 8.91
C LEU A 80 14.83 13.29 9.49
N VAL A 81 14.84 14.60 9.20
CA VAL A 81 15.82 15.55 9.76
C VAL A 81 15.79 15.58 11.30
N GLU A 82 14.60 15.46 11.91
CA GLU A 82 14.51 15.45 13.38
C GLU A 82 15.16 14.19 13.97
N ALA A 83 14.97 13.05 13.34
CA ALA A 83 15.61 11.80 13.74
C ALA A 83 17.14 11.89 13.58
N GLU A 84 17.64 12.41 12.45
CA GLU A 84 19.09 12.60 12.26
C GLU A 84 19.67 13.51 13.34
N ARG A 85 19.06 14.67 13.60
CA ARG A 85 19.54 15.58 14.66
C ARG A 85 19.52 14.93 16.04
N ARG A 86 18.58 14.02 16.28
CA ARG A 86 18.43 13.33 17.56
C ARG A 86 19.50 12.27 17.78
N TYR A 87 19.80 11.47 16.76
CA TYR A 87 20.66 10.28 16.90
C TYR A 87 22.06 10.47 16.30
N GLY A 88 22.28 11.52 15.51
CA GLY A 88 23.55 11.77 14.81
C GLY A 88 23.83 10.77 13.67
N ILE A 89 22.78 10.17 13.11
CA ILE A 89 22.85 9.16 12.03
C ILE A 89 21.89 9.58 10.94
N CYS A 90 22.32 9.52 9.67
CA CYS A 90 21.43 9.81 8.55
C CYS A 90 20.47 8.65 8.32
N PHE A 91 19.18 8.97 8.23
CA PHE A 91 18.15 7.99 7.88
C PHE A 91 17.75 8.22 6.44
N GLY A 92 17.67 7.15 5.66
CA GLY A 92 17.20 7.23 4.28
C GLY A 92 16.26 6.13 3.89
N TRP A 93 15.79 6.24 2.65
CA TRP A 93 14.90 5.28 2.03
C TRP A 93 15.29 5.09 0.57
N LYS A 94 14.94 3.93 0.03
CA LYS A 94 15.00 3.57 -1.38
C LYS A 94 13.81 2.68 -1.72
N LEU A 95 13.01 3.08 -2.71
CA LEU A 95 11.97 2.25 -3.31
C LEU A 95 12.47 1.79 -4.70
N THR A 96 12.45 0.49 -4.94
CA THR A 96 12.90 -0.11 -6.20
C THR A 96 11.77 -0.94 -6.80
N ASP A 97 11.62 -0.82 -8.11
CA ASP A 97 10.73 -1.69 -8.89
C ASP A 97 11.46 -2.98 -9.19
N GLY A 98 10.86 -4.12 -8.85
CA GLY A 98 11.51 -5.41 -9.01
C GLY A 98 11.74 -5.83 -10.46
N ASP A 99 11.08 -5.18 -11.44
CA ASP A 99 11.42 -5.38 -12.86
C ASP A 99 12.77 -4.73 -13.23
N ASP A 100 13.14 -3.64 -12.54
CA ASP A 100 14.40 -2.91 -12.77
C ASP A 100 15.61 -3.58 -12.07
N ASP A 101 15.40 -4.34 -10.99
CA ASP A 101 16.48 -5.03 -10.23
C ASP A 101 17.03 -6.29 -10.96
N LEU A 102 16.45 -6.64 -12.12
CA LEU A 102 17.04 -7.58 -13.06
C LEU A 102 18.22 -6.97 -13.83
N GLU A 103 18.70 -5.77 -13.46
CA GLU A 103 19.90 -5.16 -14.02
C GLU A 103 20.99 -6.24 -14.11
N TYR A 104 21.22 -6.58 -15.37
CA TYR A 104 21.89 -7.76 -15.87
C TYR A 104 23.10 -8.03 -15.00
N SER A 105 22.96 -9.03 -14.14
CA SER A 105 23.99 -9.47 -13.23
C SER A 105 25.36 -9.35 -13.89
N GLU A 106 26.22 -8.52 -13.32
CA GLU A 106 27.67 -8.43 -13.53
C GLU A 106 28.38 -9.82 -13.52
N LEU A 107 27.64 -10.89 -13.25
CA LEU A 107 27.93 -12.29 -13.56
C LEU A 107 28.20 -12.61 -15.04
N TYR A 108 28.00 -11.69 -16.00
CA TYR A 108 28.55 -11.85 -17.35
C TYR A 108 29.83 -11.04 -17.62
N GLU A 109 30.29 -10.17 -16.71
CA GLU A 109 31.56 -9.46 -16.83
C GLU A 109 32.75 -10.19 -16.19
N SER A 110 32.48 -11.21 -15.37
CA SER A 110 33.48 -12.25 -15.10
C SER A 110 33.35 -13.37 -16.11
N GLN A 111 33.44 -13.02 -17.40
CA GLN A 111 33.75 -13.99 -18.44
C GLN A 111 35.06 -14.68 -17.99
N PRO A 112 35.06 -15.98 -17.63
CA PRO A 112 36.31 -16.68 -17.38
C PRO A 112 37.18 -16.46 -18.61
N ASP A 113 38.41 -16.01 -18.35
CA ASP A 113 39.48 -15.80 -19.32
C ASP A 113 39.83 -17.14 -19.98
N TYR A 114 38.93 -17.63 -20.85
CA TYR A 114 39.22 -18.72 -21.76
C TYR A 114 40.09 -18.11 -22.84
N ASP A 115 41.40 -18.19 -22.61
CA ASP A 115 42.48 -18.02 -23.57
C ASP A 115 42.33 -19.03 -24.72
N ILE A 116 41.31 -18.83 -25.55
CA ILE A 116 41.23 -19.43 -26.87
C ILE A 116 42.11 -18.56 -27.74
N GLY A 117 43.40 -18.91 -27.79
CA GLY A 117 44.44 -18.21 -28.54
C GLY A 117 43.97 -17.76 -29.92
N MET A 118 43.50 -16.52 -30.00
CA MET A 118 43.27 -15.84 -31.25
C MET A 118 44.60 -15.20 -31.66
N PRO A 119 45.07 -15.46 -32.89
CA PRO A 119 46.35 -14.98 -33.34
C PRO A 119 46.39 -13.45 -33.27
N ALA A 120 47.37 -12.97 -32.51
CA ALA A 120 47.74 -11.58 -32.41
C ALA A 120 48.02 -11.02 -33.80
N GLU A 121 47.36 -9.92 -34.16
CA GLU A 121 47.92 -8.87 -35.01
C GLU A 121 46.95 -7.69 -35.09
N GLY A 122 47.43 -6.50 -34.78
CA GLY A 122 46.85 -5.27 -35.32
C GLY A 122 46.31 -4.26 -34.31
N ASP A 123 47.25 -3.53 -33.71
CA ASP A 123 47.24 -2.07 -33.61
C ASP A 123 46.27 -1.35 -32.65
N SER A 124 46.92 -0.52 -31.85
CA SER A 124 46.47 0.46 -30.89
C SER A 124 45.29 1.33 -31.34
N GLY A 125 44.13 1.14 -30.70
CA GLY A 125 43.02 2.09 -30.68
C GLY A 125 42.69 2.47 -29.24
N THR A 126 42.93 3.73 -28.90
CA THR A 126 42.68 4.39 -27.62
C THR A 126 41.39 3.92 -26.95
N SER A 127 41.52 3.27 -25.79
CA SER A 127 40.41 3.00 -24.89
C SER A 127 39.84 4.34 -24.40
N GLN A 128 38.82 4.86 -25.09
CA GLN A 128 37.92 5.82 -24.47
C GLN A 128 37.27 5.09 -23.29
N PRO A 129 37.30 5.65 -22.07
CA PRO A 129 36.47 5.11 -21.01
C PRO A 129 35.04 5.12 -21.52
N ASP A 130 34.42 3.94 -21.57
CA ASP A 130 33.02 3.78 -21.94
C ASP A 130 32.19 4.58 -20.93
N GLU A 131 31.85 5.80 -21.34
CA GLU A 131 30.85 6.68 -20.74
C GLU A 131 29.43 6.13 -21.03
N SER A 132 29.27 4.81 -21.04
CA SER A 132 27.99 4.11 -20.97
C SER A 132 27.59 3.89 -19.50
N ASN A 133 27.88 4.88 -18.64
CA ASN A 133 26.88 5.26 -17.66
C ASN A 133 25.74 5.89 -18.48
N SER A 134 24.89 5.05 -19.09
CA SER A 134 23.58 5.51 -19.55
C SER A 134 23.02 6.30 -18.39
N PRO A 135 22.87 7.64 -18.52
CA PRO A 135 22.45 8.47 -17.41
C PRO A 135 21.14 7.87 -16.94
N ALA A 136 21.15 7.30 -15.74
CA ALA A 136 19.97 6.85 -15.04
C ALA A 136 18.90 7.89 -15.31
N ASP A 137 17.80 7.46 -15.92
CA ASP A 137 16.72 8.35 -16.33
C ASP A 137 16.40 9.24 -15.11
N PRO A 138 16.69 10.56 -15.15
CA PRO A 138 16.63 11.43 -13.97
C PRO A 138 15.22 11.52 -13.39
N ALA A 139 14.22 10.99 -14.11
CA ALA A 139 12.85 10.78 -13.68
C ALA A 139 12.69 9.80 -12.50
N HIS A 140 13.66 8.93 -12.21
CA HIS A 140 13.63 7.99 -11.07
C HIS A 140 14.33 8.51 -9.81
N SER A 141 14.79 9.76 -9.81
CA SER A 141 15.66 10.27 -8.74
C SER A 141 15.00 10.35 -7.36
N TYR A 142 13.66 10.44 -7.30
CA TYR A 142 12.91 10.67 -6.05
C TYR A 142 12.60 9.45 -5.23
N ASP A 143 12.77 8.24 -5.78
CA ASP A 143 12.55 7.00 -5.05
C ASP A 143 13.67 6.71 -4.05
N GLN A 144 14.74 7.49 -4.06
CA GLN A 144 15.79 7.44 -3.07
C GLN A 144 15.96 8.80 -2.40
N GLY A 145 16.25 8.80 -1.10
CA GLY A 145 16.59 10.02 -0.38
C GLY A 145 17.06 9.75 1.03
N SER A 146 17.33 10.83 1.75
CA SER A 146 17.71 10.78 3.16
C SER A 146 17.30 12.03 3.90
N SER A 147 17.57 12.06 5.20
CA SER A 147 17.48 13.26 6.04
C SER A 147 18.34 14.43 5.52
N ARG A 148 19.24 14.22 4.55
CA ARG A 148 20.00 15.29 3.88
C ARG A 148 19.26 15.94 2.70
N GLY A 149 18.18 15.33 2.23
CA GLY A 149 17.36 15.84 1.14
C GLY A 149 16.84 14.74 0.23
N SER A 150 15.88 15.13 -0.62
CA SER A 150 15.42 14.27 -1.71
C SER A 150 16.59 13.97 -2.64
N ASN A 151 16.61 12.76 -3.20
CA ASN A 151 17.62 12.31 -4.17
C ASN A 151 19.05 12.29 -3.61
N THR A 152 19.21 12.37 -2.29
CA THR A 152 20.51 12.31 -1.63
C THR A 152 20.59 10.97 -0.88
N PRO A 153 21.33 9.97 -1.41
CA PRO A 153 21.47 8.67 -0.77
C PRO A 153 22.02 8.79 0.65
N ALA A 154 21.54 7.93 1.56
CA ALA A 154 22.01 7.94 2.96
C ALA A 154 23.51 7.62 3.07
N SER A 155 24.04 6.83 2.13
CA SER A 155 25.47 6.46 2.01
C SER A 155 26.42 7.64 1.78
N THR A 156 25.90 8.84 1.51
CA THR A 156 26.70 10.07 1.45
C THR A 156 27.12 10.58 2.83
N CYS A 157 26.49 10.08 3.90
CA CYS A 157 26.82 10.40 5.28
C CYS A 157 27.88 9.44 5.85
N GLU A 158 28.65 9.90 6.83
CA GLU A 158 29.62 9.07 7.56
C GLU A 158 28.95 7.92 8.33
N LYS A 159 27.76 8.16 8.88
CA LYS A 159 26.95 7.15 9.57
C LYS A 159 25.54 7.21 9.06
N TRP A 160 25.02 6.06 8.62
CA TRP A 160 23.72 6.01 7.97
C TRP A 160 23.03 4.66 8.17
N VAL A 161 21.71 4.71 8.05
CA VAL A 161 20.82 3.55 7.90
C VAL A 161 19.79 3.89 6.81
N GLU A 162 19.59 2.98 5.86
CA GLU A 162 18.71 3.15 4.70
C GLU A 162 17.70 2.01 4.65
N LEU A 163 16.41 2.34 4.60
CA LEU A 163 15.35 1.37 4.34
C LEU A 163 15.22 1.15 2.83
N ARG A 164 15.40 -0.09 2.36
CA ARG A 164 15.27 -0.47 0.96
C ARG A 164 14.05 -1.36 0.78
N ALA A 165 13.08 -0.89 0.03
CA ALA A 165 11.90 -1.66 -0.34
C ALA A 165 11.96 -1.97 -1.84
N THR A 166 11.90 -3.25 -2.19
CA THR A 166 11.74 -3.71 -3.57
C THR A 166 10.35 -4.28 -3.73
N VAL A 167 9.57 -3.75 -4.66
CA VAL A 167 8.20 -4.20 -4.94
C VAL A 167 8.12 -4.63 -6.39
N ALA A 168 7.63 -5.85 -6.62
CA ALA A 168 7.52 -6.44 -7.94
C ALA A 168 6.09 -6.92 -8.17
N TYR A 169 5.40 -6.33 -9.15
CA TYR A 169 4.07 -6.80 -9.54
C TYR A 169 4.20 -7.99 -10.49
N THR A 170 3.41 -9.03 -10.25
CA THR A 170 3.18 -10.08 -11.24
C THR A 170 2.21 -9.56 -12.30
N SER A 171 2.19 -10.16 -13.49
CA SER A 171 1.24 -9.76 -14.52
C SER A 171 -0.19 -9.99 -14.03
N SER A 172 -1.14 -9.14 -14.45
CA SER A 172 -2.56 -9.25 -14.06
C SER A 172 -3.23 -10.55 -14.53
N THR A 173 -2.56 -11.32 -15.40
CA THR A 173 -3.00 -12.63 -15.88
C THR A 173 -2.29 -13.79 -15.19
N SER A 174 -1.31 -13.52 -14.33
CA SER A 174 -0.60 -14.55 -13.57
C SER A 174 -1.35 -14.87 -12.29
N GLU A 175 -1.42 -16.15 -11.94
CA GLU A 175 -1.89 -16.59 -10.61
C GLU A 175 -0.79 -16.39 -9.54
N GLN A 176 0.40 -15.95 -9.93
CA GLN A 176 1.50 -15.67 -9.02
C GLN A 176 1.26 -14.36 -8.26
N TRP A 177 1.72 -14.31 -7.03
CA TRP A 177 1.50 -13.18 -6.14
C TRP A 177 2.57 -12.11 -6.37
N SER A 178 2.20 -10.85 -6.23
CA SER A 178 3.18 -9.77 -6.20
C SER A 178 4.16 -10.00 -5.05
N ALA A 179 5.42 -9.63 -5.27
CA ALA A 179 6.48 -9.90 -4.33
C ALA A 179 7.03 -8.61 -3.74
N VAL A 180 7.46 -8.70 -2.48
CA VAL A 180 8.07 -7.59 -1.75
C VAL A 180 9.35 -8.10 -1.09
N GLU A 181 10.38 -7.28 -1.05
CA GLU A 181 11.53 -7.46 -0.17
C GLU A 181 11.75 -6.15 0.57
N LEU A 182 11.93 -6.26 1.88
CA LEU A 182 12.31 -5.17 2.75
C LEU A 182 13.71 -5.48 3.28
N GLU A 183 14.66 -4.61 3.01
CA GLU A 183 16.04 -4.72 3.49
C GLU A 183 16.39 -3.44 4.22
N ILE A 184 17.01 -3.55 5.39
CA ILE A 184 17.60 -2.41 6.07
C ILE A 184 19.10 -2.45 5.83
N ALA A 185 19.61 -1.50 5.06
CA ALA A 185 21.04 -1.33 4.84
C ALA A 185 21.61 -0.35 5.85
N GLN A 186 22.87 -0.54 6.24
CA GLN A 186 23.57 0.37 7.15
C GLN A 186 25.03 0.56 6.72
N ASP A 187 25.67 1.55 7.32
CA ASP A 187 27.11 1.75 7.20
C ASP A 187 27.90 0.47 7.55
N SER A 188 28.91 0.12 6.74
CA SER A 188 29.63 -1.15 6.87
C SER A 188 30.43 -1.29 8.16
N ASP A 189 30.82 -0.17 8.77
CA ASP A 189 31.55 -0.15 10.03
C ASP A 189 30.60 -0.16 11.24
N SER A 190 29.29 -0.10 11.01
CA SER A 190 28.27 -0.18 12.05
C SER A 190 27.97 -1.63 12.44
N ASN A 191 27.93 -1.89 13.75
CA ASN A 191 27.43 -3.13 14.34
C ASN A 191 26.11 -2.87 15.08
N MET A 192 25.19 -2.13 14.45
CA MET A 192 23.84 -1.93 14.95
C MET A 192 23.01 -3.20 14.71
N ASP A 193 22.19 -3.60 15.69
CA ASP A 193 21.17 -4.63 15.52
C ASP A 193 20.01 -4.01 14.72
N LEU A 194 19.71 -4.61 13.57
CA LEU A 194 18.73 -4.09 12.64
C LEU A 194 17.35 -4.71 12.90
N PRO A 195 16.26 -3.95 12.74
CA PRO A 195 14.92 -4.50 12.87
C PRO A 195 14.65 -5.50 11.74
N HIS A 196 13.88 -6.52 12.07
CA HIS A 196 13.42 -7.54 11.15
C HIS A 196 12.09 -7.14 10.52
N ASP A 197 11.72 -7.77 9.40
CA ASP A 197 10.44 -7.55 8.72
C ASP A 197 9.22 -7.71 9.65
N SER A 198 9.30 -8.58 10.66
CA SER A 198 8.24 -8.76 11.67
C SER A 198 8.00 -7.50 12.51
N ASP A 199 9.04 -6.74 12.81
CA ASP A 199 8.93 -5.54 13.65
C ASP A 199 8.15 -4.43 12.92
N PHE A 200 8.29 -4.38 11.59
CA PHE A 200 7.46 -3.53 10.73
C PHE A 200 6.01 -4.04 10.65
N ALA A 201 5.82 -5.36 10.57
CA ALA A 201 4.47 -5.95 10.54
C ALA A 201 3.67 -5.65 11.82
N GLU A 202 4.32 -5.63 13.00
CA GLU A 202 3.70 -5.21 14.27
C GLU A 202 3.19 -3.76 14.25
N LEU A 203 3.80 -2.89 13.43
CA LEU A 203 3.36 -1.52 13.19
C LEU A 203 2.30 -1.39 12.10
N GLY A 204 1.86 -2.52 11.52
CA GLY A 204 0.91 -2.56 10.40
C GLY A 204 1.54 -2.33 9.02
N ILE A 205 2.87 -2.27 8.95
CA ILE A 205 3.63 -2.12 7.70
C ILE A 205 3.91 -3.54 7.17
N THR A 206 3.09 -3.99 6.23
CA THR A 206 3.07 -5.38 5.73
C THR A 206 3.32 -5.43 4.22
N ALA A 207 3.72 -6.59 3.68
CA ALA A 207 3.92 -6.75 2.24
C ALA A 207 2.66 -6.42 1.42
N LYS A 208 1.47 -6.75 1.93
CA LYS A 208 0.18 -6.35 1.33
C LYS A 208 0.08 -4.83 1.15
N ARG A 209 0.44 -4.06 2.17
CA ARG A 209 0.41 -2.60 2.11
C ARG A 209 1.42 -2.05 1.12
N PHE A 210 2.61 -2.65 1.03
CA PHE A 210 3.60 -2.29 0.01
C PHE A 210 3.07 -2.53 -1.41
N ILE A 211 2.31 -3.61 -1.63
CA ILE A 211 1.70 -3.89 -2.94
C ILE A 211 0.57 -2.90 -3.26
N GLU A 212 -0.26 -2.53 -2.27
CA GLU A 212 -1.38 -1.61 -2.48
C GLU A 212 -0.96 -0.14 -2.62
N ALA A 213 0.06 0.28 -1.86
CA ALA A 213 0.50 1.67 -1.75
C ALA A 213 2.02 1.74 -1.44
N PRO A 214 2.89 1.44 -2.42
CA PRO A 214 4.34 1.30 -2.18
C PRO A 214 5.00 2.59 -1.70
N VAL A 215 4.62 3.74 -2.26
CA VAL A 215 5.17 5.06 -1.90
C VAL A 215 4.82 5.41 -0.44
N ASP A 216 3.53 5.39 -0.10
CA ASP A 216 3.06 5.70 1.26
C ASP A 216 3.64 4.74 2.30
N THR A 217 3.65 3.44 1.98
CA THR A 217 4.13 2.41 2.90
C THR A 217 5.64 2.51 3.13
N THR A 218 6.42 2.81 2.08
CA THR A 218 7.87 3.07 2.20
C THR A 218 8.15 4.28 3.07
N GLY A 219 7.39 5.38 2.88
CA GLY A 219 7.53 6.58 3.70
C GLY A 219 7.24 6.31 5.18
N GLN A 220 6.13 5.60 5.48
CA GLN A 220 5.79 5.21 6.86
C GLN A 220 6.87 4.31 7.49
N ALA A 221 7.39 3.35 6.73
CA ALA A 221 8.45 2.48 7.20
C ALA A 221 9.75 3.24 7.49
N ALA A 222 10.13 4.19 6.63
CA ALA A 222 11.30 5.03 6.84
C ALA A 222 11.18 5.90 8.11
N ILE A 223 9.98 6.44 8.38
CA ILE A 223 9.71 7.24 9.60
C ILE A 223 9.67 6.35 10.86
N ALA A 224 9.22 5.10 10.74
CA ALA A 224 9.18 4.14 11.84
C ALA A 224 10.58 3.60 12.20
N LEU A 225 11.50 3.53 11.24
CA LEU A 225 12.82 2.93 11.41
C LEU A 225 13.62 3.47 12.62
N PRO A 226 13.74 4.81 12.86
CA PRO A 226 14.43 5.32 14.05
C PRO A 226 13.81 4.86 15.38
N LEU A 227 12.48 4.67 15.41
CA LEU A 227 11.78 4.18 16.60
C LEU A 227 12.12 2.71 16.85
N LEU A 228 12.07 1.88 15.82
CA LEU A 228 12.40 0.45 15.89
C LEU A 228 13.85 0.24 16.34
N LEU A 229 14.80 0.99 15.76
CA LEU A 229 16.21 0.94 16.16
C LEU A 229 16.44 1.42 17.62
N THR A 230 15.57 2.27 18.16
CA THR A 230 15.62 2.66 19.58
C THR A 230 15.08 1.54 20.47
N GLN A 231 14.05 0.81 20.05
CA GLN A 231 13.49 -0.33 20.79
C GLN A 231 14.48 -1.49 20.90
N GLU A 232 15.22 -1.77 19.82
CA GLU A 232 16.25 -2.82 19.80
C GLU A 232 17.53 -2.42 20.58
N GLY A 233 17.61 -1.17 21.03
CA GLY A 233 18.76 -0.64 21.77
C GLY A 233 19.97 -0.27 20.90
N SER A 234 19.84 -0.38 19.58
CA SER A 234 20.86 0.00 18.59
C SER A 234 21.12 1.50 18.57
N LEU A 235 20.11 2.31 18.88
CA LEU A 235 20.26 3.74 19.11
C LEU A 235 20.23 4.03 20.61
N PRO A 236 21.07 4.96 21.11
CA PRO A 236 21.02 5.35 22.51
C PRO A 236 19.63 5.90 22.83
N ALA A 237 18.89 5.18 23.67
CA ALA A 237 17.68 5.71 24.25
C ALA A 237 18.05 7.01 24.95
N ARG A 238 17.51 8.14 24.46
CA ARG A 238 17.69 9.41 25.16
C ARG A 238 17.19 9.15 26.58
N SER A 239 18.07 9.33 27.57
CA SER A 239 17.61 9.55 28.93
C SER A 239 16.67 10.73 28.81
N ALA A 240 15.34 10.46 28.85
CA ALA A 240 14.31 11.48 28.71
C ALA A 240 14.79 12.62 29.57
N GLU A 241 15.13 13.74 28.93
CA GLU A 241 15.91 14.81 29.57
C GLU A 241 15.22 15.05 30.87
N SER A 242 15.86 14.59 31.96
CA SER A 242 15.20 14.53 33.25
C SER A 242 14.86 15.97 33.47
N ARG A 243 13.57 16.30 33.31
CA ARG A 243 13.04 17.61 33.60
C ARG A 243 13.36 17.77 35.07
N THR A 244 14.54 18.32 35.30
CA THR A 244 14.96 18.96 36.53
C THR A 244 14.29 20.34 36.55
N GLU A 245 13.15 20.48 35.87
CA GLU A 245 12.10 21.34 36.33
C GLU A 245 11.37 20.54 37.40
N THR A 246 11.83 20.70 38.64
CA THR A 246 10.94 20.74 39.81
C THR A 246 9.95 21.89 39.58
N ARG A 247 9.16 21.82 38.51
CA ARG A 247 7.89 22.53 38.44
C ARG A 247 7.05 21.76 39.41
N ALA A 248 6.97 22.28 40.64
CA ALA A 248 5.96 21.88 41.61
C ALA A 248 4.69 21.70 40.80
N ALA A 249 4.20 20.45 40.74
CA ALA A 249 3.08 20.07 39.89
C ALA A 249 1.99 21.13 40.08
N GLU A 250 1.87 22.02 39.10
CA GLU A 250 0.79 22.99 39.09
C GLU A 250 -0.45 22.11 39.08
N PRO A 251 -1.26 22.13 40.15
CA PRO A 251 -2.32 21.16 40.33
C PRO A 251 -3.12 21.20 39.05
N LEU A 252 -3.15 20.06 38.35
CA LEU A 252 -3.89 19.88 37.11
C LEU A 252 -5.22 20.62 37.29
N PRO A 253 -5.58 21.57 36.40
CA PRO A 253 -6.85 22.24 36.52
C PRO A 253 -7.88 21.14 36.72
N SER A 254 -8.60 21.19 37.85
CA SER A 254 -9.55 20.14 38.24
C SER A 254 -10.30 19.76 36.98
N ALA A 255 -10.10 18.52 36.51
CA ALA A 255 -10.60 18.08 35.22
C ALA A 255 -12.06 18.49 35.17
N ASP A 256 -12.34 19.51 34.36
CA ASP A 256 -13.64 20.14 34.36
C ASP A 256 -14.57 19.04 33.84
N THR A 257 -15.31 18.41 34.75
CA THR A 257 -16.26 17.33 34.46
C THR A 257 -17.49 17.90 33.74
N GLY A 258 -17.34 19.02 33.03
CA GLY A 258 -18.30 19.52 32.07
C GLY A 258 -18.30 18.63 30.85
N ILE A 259 -18.84 17.41 31.00
CA ILE A 259 -18.99 16.31 30.04
C ILE A 259 -18.96 16.80 28.57
N PRO A 260 -17.77 16.93 27.94
CA PRO A 260 -17.65 17.44 26.57
C PRO A 260 -18.10 16.41 25.52
N GLY A 261 -18.63 15.27 25.96
CA GLY A 261 -19.00 14.13 25.11
C GLY A 261 -20.50 13.87 24.98
N LEU A 262 -21.37 14.52 25.77
CA LEU A 262 -22.81 14.20 25.76
C LEU A 262 -23.44 14.49 24.39
N TRP A 263 -23.03 15.59 23.75
CA TRP A 263 -23.48 15.93 22.41
C TRP A 263 -22.98 14.93 21.34
N ARG A 264 -21.75 14.43 21.49
CA ARG A 264 -21.17 13.42 20.59
C ARG A 264 -21.89 12.08 20.75
N TRP A 265 -22.25 11.69 21.97
CA TRP A 265 -23.05 10.49 22.23
C TRP A 265 -24.48 10.62 21.69
N VAL A 266 -25.12 11.79 21.85
CA VAL A 266 -26.43 12.06 21.23
C VAL A 266 -26.35 11.92 19.72
N TRP A 267 -25.33 12.48 19.08
CA TRP A 267 -25.12 12.33 17.63
C TRP A 267 -24.93 10.88 17.20
N LEU A 268 -24.11 10.11 17.93
CA LEU A 268 -23.89 8.68 17.63
C LEU A 268 -25.16 7.85 17.80
N VAL A 269 -25.96 8.11 18.84
CA VAL A 269 -27.25 7.43 19.05
C VAL A 269 -28.24 7.77 17.93
N MET A 270 -28.31 9.04 17.55
CA MET A 270 -29.21 9.50 16.48
C MET A 270 -28.83 8.85 15.14
N LEU A 271 -27.54 8.82 14.81
CA LEU A 271 -27.03 8.21 13.58
C LEU A 271 -27.32 6.70 13.55
N GLY A 272 -27.11 6.00 14.67
CA GLY A 272 -27.47 4.58 14.81
C GLY A 272 -28.95 4.30 14.58
N ILE A 273 -29.86 5.12 15.12
CA ILE A 273 -31.31 4.98 14.94
C ILE A 273 -31.69 5.15 13.46
N VAL A 274 -31.12 6.15 12.78
CA VAL A 274 -31.38 6.41 11.35
C VAL A 274 -30.93 5.23 10.49
N THR A 275 -29.76 4.64 10.75
CA THR A 275 -29.26 3.48 10.01
C THR A 275 -30.19 2.27 10.16
N VAL A 276 -30.63 1.96 11.39
CA VAL A 276 -31.55 0.85 11.66
C VAL A 276 -32.90 1.06 10.94
N LEU A 277 -33.45 2.27 10.99
CA LEU A 277 -34.69 2.60 10.28
C LEU A 277 -34.55 2.43 8.76
N GLY A 278 -33.41 2.83 8.18
CA GLY A 278 -33.13 2.65 6.76
C GLY A 278 -33.13 1.18 6.34
N ILE A 279 -32.52 0.30 7.13
CA ILE A 279 -32.48 -1.15 6.87
C ILE A 279 -33.90 -1.75 6.95
N VAL A 280 -34.69 -1.37 7.96
CA VAL A 280 -36.06 -1.88 8.12
C VAL A 280 -36.96 -1.41 6.97
N LEU A 281 -36.87 -0.15 6.55
CA LEU A 281 -37.66 0.36 5.43
C LEU A 281 -37.22 -0.25 4.10
N GLY A 282 -35.91 -0.44 3.88
CA GLY A 282 -35.37 -1.10 2.69
C GLY A 282 -35.85 -2.55 2.55
N THR A 283 -35.82 -3.32 3.65
CA THR A 283 -36.28 -4.72 3.66
C THR A 283 -37.79 -4.84 3.42
N VAL A 284 -38.62 -3.97 4.02
CA VAL A 284 -40.07 -3.96 3.76
C VAL A 284 -40.39 -3.53 2.32
N GLY A 285 -39.63 -2.58 1.76
CA GLY A 285 -39.75 -2.17 0.36
C GLY A 285 -39.48 -3.32 -0.62
N LEU A 286 -38.43 -4.10 -0.36
CA LEU A 286 -38.05 -5.24 -1.20
C LEU A 286 -39.10 -6.37 -1.17
N VAL A 287 -39.71 -6.62 -0.01
CA VAL A 287 -40.76 -7.65 0.13
C VAL A 287 -42.07 -7.21 -0.51
N ARG A 288 -42.45 -5.92 -0.42
CA ARG A 288 -43.64 -5.40 -1.11
C ARG A 288 -43.52 -5.44 -2.63
N GLN A 289 -42.33 -5.23 -3.19
CA GLN A 289 -42.11 -5.38 -4.64
C GLN A 289 -42.29 -6.82 -5.11
N ARG A 290 -41.98 -7.83 -4.28
CA ARG A 290 -42.21 -9.25 -4.59
C ARG A 290 -43.65 -9.73 -4.38
N GLY A 291 -44.47 -8.97 -3.64
CA GLY A 291 -45.85 -9.34 -3.31
C GLY A 291 -46.92 -8.71 -4.20
N GLY A 292 -46.54 -7.86 -5.16
CA GLY A 292 -47.47 -7.12 -6.02
C GLY A 292 -47.91 -7.83 -7.31
N ASP A 293 -47.20 -8.87 -7.77
CA ASP A 293 -47.54 -9.61 -8.99
C ASP A 293 -48.52 -10.76 -8.74
N GLY A 294 -49.66 -10.41 -8.13
CA GLY A 294 -50.74 -11.33 -7.81
C GLY A 294 -52.06 -10.90 -8.43
N SER A 295 -52.11 -10.64 -9.73
CA SER A 295 -53.37 -10.71 -10.50
C SER A 295 -53.14 -10.89 -12.00
N ASP A 296 -53.61 -12.06 -12.47
CA ASP A 296 -54.16 -12.35 -13.79
C ASP A 296 -53.24 -12.52 -15.02
N GLY A 297 -52.96 -13.80 -15.29
CA GLY A 297 -53.04 -14.35 -16.66
C GLY A 297 -51.71 -14.89 -17.23
N PRO A 298 -51.69 -16.11 -17.79
CA PRO A 298 -50.56 -16.55 -18.62
C PRO A 298 -50.62 -15.80 -19.97
N PRO A 299 -49.60 -15.01 -20.36
CA PRO A 299 -49.48 -14.60 -21.74
C PRO A 299 -49.04 -15.81 -22.57
N SER A 300 -49.92 -16.19 -23.48
CA SER A 300 -49.68 -17.06 -24.63
C SER A 300 -48.32 -16.76 -25.25
N GLY A 301 -47.55 -17.82 -25.51
CA GLY A 301 -46.24 -17.71 -26.15
C GLY A 301 -46.31 -17.07 -27.55
N PRO A 302 -45.25 -16.37 -27.98
CA PRO A 302 -45.07 -16.04 -29.39
C PRO A 302 -44.70 -17.30 -30.18
N PRO A 303 -45.12 -17.39 -31.46
CA PRO A 303 -44.87 -18.56 -32.30
C PRO A 303 -43.37 -18.76 -32.55
N GLU A 304 -42.94 -20.01 -32.60
CA GLU A 304 -41.70 -20.42 -33.27
C GLU A 304 -41.68 -19.82 -34.69
N GLN A 305 -40.88 -18.78 -34.88
CA GLN A 305 -40.40 -18.38 -36.20
C GLN A 305 -39.01 -19.02 -36.39
N GLY A 306 -38.92 -19.87 -37.40
CA GLY A 306 -37.70 -20.56 -37.79
C GLY A 306 -36.56 -19.61 -38.20
N PRO A 307 -35.37 -20.16 -38.47
CA PRO A 307 -34.18 -19.38 -38.81
C PRO A 307 -34.40 -18.60 -40.13
N PRO A 308 -34.16 -17.29 -40.16
CA PRO A 308 -34.25 -16.51 -41.39
C PRO A 308 -33.07 -16.87 -42.32
N PRO A 309 -33.32 -17.06 -43.64
CA PRO A 309 -32.25 -17.12 -44.62
C PRO A 309 -31.68 -15.71 -44.84
N GLY A 310 -30.36 -15.59 -44.69
CA GLY A 310 -29.49 -14.59 -45.30
C GLY A 310 -30.02 -13.17 -45.44
N GLN A 311 -29.70 -12.30 -44.49
CA GLN A 311 -29.59 -10.86 -44.75
C GLN A 311 -28.11 -10.50 -44.83
N GLY A 312 -27.69 -10.10 -46.04
CA GLY A 312 -26.36 -9.59 -46.31
C GLY A 312 -26.09 -8.26 -45.60
N PRO A 313 -24.82 -7.83 -45.57
CA PRO A 313 -24.42 -6.60 -44.93
C PRO A 313 -25.06 -5.37 -45.61
N PRO A 314 -25.44 -4.32 -44.85
CA PRO A 314 -26.02 -3.10 -45.41
C PRO A 314 -25.01 -2.36 -46.29
N PRO A 315 -25.39 -1.93 -47.50
CA PRO A 315 -24.57 -1.05 -48.31
C PRO A 315 -24.73 0.39 -47.84
N GLY A 316 -23.60 1.04 -47.48
CA GLY A 316 -23.49 2.49 -47.50
C GLY A 316 -23.87 3.21 -46.21
N GLN A 317 -23.00 3.13 -45.21
CA GLN A 317 -22.68 4.32 -44.40
C GLN A 317 -21.18 4.57 -44.56
N GLY A 318 -20.86 5.59 -45.33
CA GLY A 318 -19.49 6.03 -45.54
C GLY A 318 -18.88 6.53 -44.23
N PRO A 319 -17.57 6.34 -44.04
CA PRO A 319 -16.87 6.87 -42.87
C PRO A 319 -16.94 8.40 -42.83
N PRO A 320 -17.00 9.01 -41.63
CA PRO A 320 -16.95 10.45 -41.48
C PRO A 320 -15.64 11.00 -42.08
N PRO A 321 -15.68 12.03 -42.93
CA PRO A 321 -14.48 12.68 -43.42
C PRO A 321 -13.86 13.48 -42.26
N GLY A 322 -12.72 13.04 -41.73
CA GLY A 322 -11.93 13.90 -40.84
C GLY A 322 -11.08 13.26 -39.76
N GLN A 323 -11.07 11.93 -39.58
CA GLN A 323 -10.10 11.31 -38.67
C GLN A 323 -9.03 10.60 -39.47
N GLN A 324 -7.98 11.36 -39.78
CA GLN A 324 -6.70 10.83 -40.21
C GLN A 324 -6.21 9.84 -39.13
N PRO A 325 -5.87 8.60 -39.49
CA PRO A 325 -5.16 7.71 -38.59
C PRO A 325 -3.91 8.42 -38.07
N PRO A 326 -3.55 8.29 -36.79
CA PRO A 326 -2.25 8.75 -36.31
C PRO A 326 -1.18 8.16 -37.22
N GLN A 327 -0.40 9.03 -37.86
CA GLN A 327 0.73 8.63 -38.68
C GLN A 327 1.64 7.72 -37.84
N PRO A 328 2.10 6.58 -38.38
CA PRO A 328 3.15 5.82 -37.72
C PRO A 328 4.35 6.76 -37.49
N PRO A 329 5.01 6.69 -36.32
CA PRO A 329 6.20 7.48 -36.08
C PRO A 329 7.20 7.23 -37.23
N PRO A 330 7.89 8.27 -37.71
CA PRO A 330 8.89 8.10 -38.75
C PRO A 330 9.93 7.07 -38.28
N PRO A 331 10.41 6.16 -39.16
CA PRO A 331 11.46 5.23 -38.80
C PRO A 331 12.65 6.01 -38.26
N ASP A 332 13.13 5.59 -37.09
CA ASP A 332 14.31 6.14 -36.44
C ASP A 332 15.42 6.31 -37.48
N ARG A 333 15.72 7.56 -37.79
CA ARG A 333 16.94 7.90 -38.51
C ARG A 333 18.08 7.62 -37.55
N SER A 334 18.68 6.45 -37.68
CA SER A 334 19.97 6.13 -37.07
C SER A 334 20.90 7.33 -37.24
N PRO A 335 21.46 7.87 -36.15
CA PRO A 335 22.47 8.92 -36.23
C PRO A 335 23.63 8.41 -37.09
N GLY A 336 23.83 9.03 -38.25
CA GLY A 336 24.98 8.73 -39.10
C GLY A 336 26.28 8.97 -38.32
N PRO A 337 27.36 8.24 -38.66
CA PRO A 337 28.64 8.35 -37.96
C PRO A 337 29.16 9.79 -38.03
N ARG A 338 29.30 10.43 -36.86
CA ARG A 338 29.99 11.71 -36.75
C ARG A 338 31.45 11.51 -37.14
N ARG A 339 31.89 12.20 -38.20
CA ARG A 339 33.31 12.27 -38.57
C ARG A 339 34.09 12.94 -37.43
N PRO A 340 35.26 12.40 -37.05
CA PRO A 340 36.15 13.06 -36.12
C PRO A 340 36.72 14.35 -36.74
N PRO A 341 37.03 15.37 -35.91
CA PRO A 341 37.73 16.56 -36.35
C PRO A 341 39.14 16.21 -36.84
N GLN A 342 39.52 16.79 -37.99
CA GLN A 342 40.88 16.70 -38.50
C GLN A 342 41.81 17.67 -37.74
N PRO A 343 43.10 17.32 -37.60
CA PRO A 343 44.09 18.06 -36.80
C PRO A 343 44.44 19.43 -37.35
#